data_AF-A0A535KQZ5-F1
#
_entry.id   AF-A0A535KQZ5-F1
#
_cell.length_a   1.000
_cell.length_b   1.000
_cell.length_c   1.000
_cell.angle_alpha   90.00
_cell.angle_beta   90.00
_cell.angle_gamma   90.00
#
_symmetry.space_group_name_H-M   'P 1'
#
loop_
_entity.id
_entity.type
_entity.pdbx_description
1 polymer ?
#
loop_
_entity_poly.entity_id
_entity_poly.type
_entity_poly.pdbx_seq_one_letter_code
_entity_poly.pdbx_strand_id
1 'polypeptide(L)'
;MSEAWTPQLWQKAGGVVDIGRSMRRIWRETFLTVDAQVRTSRRLVAGGAAAILLAACGGTTALPSDIAVICAAGVGEPGKTVSTGSNICNDVTLGAETLAVDFSSPPTNDDLVEAYPGQNTGPHDAATFESGAAVLHSSGPSQEADVTPRTWLENPPPPSDVVVVVDFMGPSVGSTIGVAPRCSDGACIAVTLGDDGKFSFGDREGSTWKYPLTGDLNGDTSYHAPRLDPTKENRLIVWLSNGSMGAALNGRLLGTLKLKAPSVKQAFLFHRSTSDGKASQVSLTRIYFFAAAR
;
A
#
# COMPACT_ATOMS: atom_id res chain seq x y z
N MET A 1 -25.38 6.93 -45.60
CA MET A 1 -24.88 7.53 -44.35
C MET A 1 -25.16 6.56 -43.23
N SER A 2 -24.20 5.70 -42.91
CA SER A 2 -24.10 4.83 -41.73
C SER A 2 -22.88 3.93 -41.93
N GLU A 3 -21.69 4.35 -41.49
CA GLU A 3 -20.51 3.50 -41.46
C GLU A 3 -20.40 2.83 -40.09
N ALA A 4 -20.48 1.51 -40.10
CA ALA A 4 -20.25 0.64 -38.96
C ALA A 4 -18.74 0.50 -38.75
N TRP A 5 -18.27 0.83 -37.55
CA TRP A 5 -16.89 0.56 -37.12
C TRP A 5 -16.80 -0.87 -36.57
N THR A 6 -16.09 -1.73 -37.27
CA THR A 6 -15.59 -3.03 -36.77
C THR A 6 -14.22 -2.85 -36.11
N PRO A 7 -13.96 -3.34 -34.89
CA PRO A 7 -12.62 -3.35 -34.33
C PRO A 7 -11.80 -4.51 -34.90
N GLN A 8 -10.70 -4.17 -35.58
CA GLN A 8 -9.68 -5.09 -36.06
C GLN A 8 -8.82 -5.63 -34.92
N LEU A 9 -8.79 -6.97 -34.82
CA LEU A 9 -7.61 -7.83 -34.63
C LEU A 9 -6.33 -7.17 -34.05
N TRP A 10 -6.06 -7.43 -32.78
CA TRP A 10 -4.69 -7.49 -32.25
C TRP A 10 -4.29 -8.95 -32.01
N GLN A 11 -3.60 -9.53 -32.99
CA GLN A 11 -2.82 -10.75 -32.83
C GLN A 11 -1.35 -10.45 -33.17
N LYS A 12 -0.48 -10.87 -32.24
CA LYS A 12 0.98 -11.10 -32.35
C LYS A 12 1.94 -9.90 -32.30
N ALA A 13 2.45 -9.67 -31.10
CA ALA A 13 3.87 -9.89 -30.77
C ALA A 13 3.86 -10.56 -29.37
N GLY A 14 4.40 -11.75 -29.10
CA GLY A 14 5.60 -12.34 -29.65
C GLY A 14 6.80 -12.07 -28.73
N GLY A 15 6.73 -12.48 -27.45
CA GLY A 15 7.96 -12.80 -26.70
C GLY A 15 8.38 -11.92 -25.51
N VAL A 16 7.50 -11.47 -24.61
CA VAL A 16 7.94 -10.94 -23.29
C VAL A 16 6.89 -11.17 -22.19
N VAL A 17 6.36 -12.38 -21.96
CA VAL A 17 5.52 -12.59 -20.75
C VAL A 17 5.53 -14.06 -20.29
N ASP A 18 6.61 -14.50 -19.66
CA ASP A 18 6.58 -15.78 -18.91
C ASP A 18 7.27 -15.75 -17.53
N ILE A 19 7.44 -14.56 -16.96
CA ILE A 19 7.84 -14.39 -15.55
C ILE A 19 6.58 -14.23 -14.66
N GLY A 20 5.49 -13.69 -15.21
CA GLY A 20 4.20 -13.55 -14.52
C GLY A 20 3.39 -14.84 -14.36
N ARG A 21 3.81 -15.97 -14.97
CA ARG A 21 3.01 -17.21 -15.01
C ARG A 21 3.20 -18.10 -13.77
N SER A 22 4.35 -18.04 -13.10
CA SER A 22 4.66 -18.90 -11.95
C SER A 22 4.09 -18.42 -10.61
N MET A 23 3.72 -17.13 -10.47
CA MET A 23 3.21 -16.57 -9.21
C MET A 23 1.68 -16.72 -9.04
N ARG A 24 0.95 -17.09 -10.11
CA ARG A 24 -0.53 -17.14 -10.18
C ARG A 24 -1.24 -18.14 -9.26
N ARG A 25 -0.52 -19.07 -8.61
CA ARG A 25 -1.15 -20.21 -7.89
C ARG A 25 -1.10 -20.11 -6.35
N ILE A 26 -0.19 -19.33 -5.79
CA ILE A 26 0.10 -19.34 -4.33
C ILE A 26 -0.65 -18.21 -3.59
N TRP A 27 -1.04 -17.15 -4.31
CA TRP A 27 -1.80 -16.02 -3.75
C TRP A 27 -3.29 -16.32 -3.45
N ARG A 28 -3.83 -17.42 -3.99
CA ARG A 28 -5.28 -17.72 -3.99
C ARG A 28 -5.90 -18.16 -2.66
N GLU A 29 -5.11 -18.57 -1.65
CA GLU A 29 -5.67 -19.28 -0.48
C GLU A 29 -5.56 -18.53 0.87
N THR A 30 -5.02 -17.32 0.90
CA THR A 30 -4.48 -16.75 2.16
C THR A 30 -5.27 -15.58 2.77
N PHE A 31 -6.11 -14.87 2.00
CA PHE A 31 -6.63 -13.58 2.47
C PHE A 31 -8.09 -13.57 2.96
N LEU A 32 -8.82 -14.69 2.86
CA LEU A 32 -10.17 -14.83 3.44
C LEU A 32 -10.18 -14.74 4.99
N THR A 33 -9.03 -14.79 5.64
CA THR A 33 -8.88 -14.77 7.11
C THR A 33 -8.61 -13.38 7.70
N VAL A 34 -8.37 -12.35 6.87
CA VAL A 34 -7.97 -11.00 7.33
C VAL A 34 -9.14 -10.23 7.95
N ASP A 35 -10.35 -10.37 7.41
CA ASP A 35 -11.54 -9.68 7.93
C ASP A 35 -12.14 -10.31 9.20
N ALA A 36 -11.86 -11.59 9.46
CA ALA A 36 -12.40 -12.28 10.63
C ALA A 36 -11.73 -11.83 11.94
N GLN A 37 -10.43 -11.51 11.91
CA GLN A 37 -9.65 -11.13 13.11
C GLN A 37 -9.88 -9.66 13.52
N VAL A 38 -10.06 -8.74 12.57
CA VAL A 38 -10.32 -7.31 12.88
C VAL A 38 -11.70 -7.11 13.52
N ARG A 39 -12.67 -8.01 13.28
CA ARG A 39 -14.01 -7.96 13.93
C ARG A 39 -14.08 -8.58 15.32
N THR A 40 -13.14 -9.45 15.72
CA THR A 40 -13.28 -10.24 16.96
C THR A 40 -12.62 -9.63 18.20
N SER A 41 -11.86 -8.53 18.08
CA SER A 41 -11.15 -7.90 19.20
C SER A 41 -12.02 -7.05 20.16
N ARG A 42 -13.36 -7.12 20.07
CA ARG A 42 -14.29 -6.33 20.91
C ARG A 42 -14.96 -7.05 22.09
N ARG A 43 -14.54 -8.26 22.49
CA ARG A 43 -15.12 -8.90 23.69
C ARG A 43 -14.04 -9.58 24.53
N LEU A 44 -13.51 -8.85 25.51
CA LEU A 44 -13.12 -9.31 26.85
C LEU A 44 -12.19 -8.27 27.49
N VAL A 45 -12.73 -7.30 28.23
CA VAL A 45 -12.15 -6.88 29.52
C VAL A 45 -13.28 -6.30 30.37
N ALA A 46 -13.82 -7.13 31.26
CA ALA A 46 -14.58 -6.67 32.41
C ALA A 46 -14.06 -7.40 33.65
N GLY A 47 -13.52 -6.63 34.59
CA GLY A 47 -13.33 -7.04 35.99
C GLY A 47 -11.96 -7.60 36.36
N GLY A 48 -11.32 -6.94 37.33
CA GLY A 48 -10.33 -7.58 38.21
C GLY A 48 -9.03 -6.79 38.38
N ALA A 49 -9.01 -5.86 39.32
CA ALA A 49 -7.78 -5.31 39.86
C ALA A 49 -7.13 -6.32 40.82
N ALA A 50 -5.84 -6.63 40.64
CA ALA A 50 -4.90 -6.99 41.71
C ALA A 50 -3.46 -6.92 41.17
N ALA A 51 -2.63 -6.10 41.81
CA ALA A 51 -1.20 -5.99 41.57
C ALA A 51 -0.44 -7.15 42.24
N ILE A 52 0.73 -7.52 41.69
CA ILE A 52 2.06 -7.54 42.37
C ILE A 52 3.11 -8.33 41.55
N LEU A 53 4.13 -7.56 41.13
CA LEU A 53 5.60 -7.78 41.07
C LEU A 53 6.29 -8.92 40.26
N LEU A 54 7.10 -8.42 39.31
CA LEU A 54 8.54 -8.65 39.07
C LEU A 54 9.01 -9.61 37.97
N ALA A 55 9.68 -8.95 37.01
CA ALA A 55 10.90 -9.34 36.29
C ALA A 55 10.81 -10.40 35.17
N ALA A 56 10.80 -9.95 33.92
CA ALA A 56 11.85 -10.25 32.93
C ALA A 56 11.57 -9.57 31.57
N CYS A 57 12.55 -8.80 31.10
CA CYS A 57 12.93 -8.52 29.70
C CYS A 57 11.86 -8.12 28.66
N GLY A 58 12.02 -6.91 28.11
CA GLY A 58 11.49 -6.53 26.79
C GLY A 58 10.29 -5.60 26.81
N GLY A 59 10.33 -4.55 27.64
CA GLY A 59 9.31 -3.51 27.62
C GLY A 59 9.36 -2.73 26.30
N THR A 60 8.38 -2.94 25.43
CA THR A 60 7.83 -1.83 24.64
C THR A 60 6.95 -1.05 25.58
N THR A 61 7.53 -0.10 26.30
CA THR A 61 6.77 1.01 26.86
C THR A 61 6.03 1.65 25.69
N ALA A 62 4.70 1.61 25.73
CA ALA A 62 3.87 2.31 24.74
C ALA A 62 4.30 3.79 24.77
N LEU A 63 5.02 4.20 23.74
CA LEU A 63 5.34 5.60 23.50
C LEU A 63 4.02 6.39 23.41
N PRO A 64 4.03 7.71 23.71
CA PRO A 64 2.92 8.57 23.32
C PRO A 64 2.57 8.28 21.87
N SER A 65 1.29 7.99 21.58
CA SER A 65 0.83 7.40 20.31
C SER A 65 1.64 7.94 19.14
N ASP A 66 2.39 7.09 18.43
CA ASP A 66 3.32 7.48 17.36
C ASP A 66 2.69 8.49 16.36
N ILE A 67 1.37 8.42 16.20
CA ILE A 67 0.46 9.35 15.50
C ILE A 67 0.66 10.85 15.85
N ALA A 68 1.16 11.17 17.03
CA ALA A 68 1.43 12.54 17.45
C ALA A 68 2.69 13.13 16.79
N VAL A 69 3.61 12.29 16.31
CA VAL A 69 4.88 12.71 15.74
C VAL A 69 4.67 13.23 14.32
N ILE A 70 4.95 14.53 14.11
CA ILE A 70 5.08 15.12 12.78
C ILE A 70 6.45 14.73 12.25
N CYS A 71 6.48 13.92 11.19
CA CYS A 71 7.72 13.27 10.79
C CYS A 71 8.03 13.45 9.30
N ALA A 72 7.11 13.98 8.50
CA ALA A 72 7.36 14.33 7.10
C ALA A 72 6.97 15.79 6.84
N ALA A 73 7.53 16.74 7.58
CA ALA A 73 7.30 18.17 7.29
C ALA A 73 7.80 18.50 5.87
N GLY A 74 6.94 19.05 5.01
CA GLY A 74 7.23 19.32 3.59
C GLY A 74 6.97 18.14 2.65
N VAL A 75 7.38 16.91 2.99
CA VAL A 75 7.12 15.72 2.15
C VAL A 75 5.72 15.14 2.39
N GLY A 76 5.17 15.31 3.59
CA GLY A 76 3.90 14.74 4.03
C GLY A 76 2.67 15.56 3.70
N GLU A 77 2.83 16.73 3.06
CA GLU A 77 1.71 17.55 2.60
C GLU A 77 1.15 16.98 1.28
N PRO A 78 -0.13 16.56 1.24
CA PRO A 78 -0.75 16.07 0.00
C PRO A 78 -0.66 17.11 -1.12
N GLY A 79 -0.40 16.64 -2.34
CA GLY A 79 -0.46 17.46 -3.54
C GLY A 79 0.80 18.28 -3.84
N LYS A 80 1.80 18.22 -2.96
CA LYS A 80 3.10 18.83 -3.19
C LYS A 80 4.05 17.85 -3.85
N THR A 81 4.80 18.31 -4.85
CA THR A 81 5.87 17.50 -5.45
C THR A 81 6.86 17.05 -4.38
N VAL A 82 7.33 15.81 -4.50
CA VAL A 82 8.36 15.23 -3.63
C VAL A 82 9.67 15.20 -4.39
N SER A 83 10.79 15.52 -3.75
CA SER A 83 12.09 15.59 -4.40
C SER A 83 13.13 14.70 -3.73
N THR A 84 14.03 14.11 -4.53
CA THR A 84 15.23 13.43 -4.04
C THR A 84 16.00 14.31 -3.04
N GLY A 85 16.53 13.67 -2.00
CA GLY A 85 17.24 14.31 -0.90
C GLY A 85 16.34 14.81 0.23
N SER A 86 15.01 14.81 0.06
CA SER A 86 14.10 15.15 1.17
C SER A 86 14.11 14.07 2.24
N ASN A 87 13.95 14.46 3.50
CA ASN A 87 13.88 13.53 4.62
C ASN A 87 12.45 13.19 4.99
N ILE A 88 12.25 11.92 5.32
CA ILE A 88 11.05 11.36 5.92
C ILE A 88 11.47 10.82 7.29
N CYS A 89 10.58 10.97 8.27
CA CYS A 89 10.53 10.34 9.58
C CYS A 89 11.74 9.45 9.96
N ASN A 90 12.39 9.75 11.08
CA ASN A 90 13.59 9.02 11.56
C ASN A 90 14.76 9.06 10.55
N ASP A 91 14.97 10.23 9.92
CA ASP A 91 16.09 10.52 9.01
C ASP A 91 16.22 9.57 7.80
N VAL A 92 15.10 9.04 7.31
CA VAL A 92 15.07 8.32 6.04
C VAL A 92 15.13 9.32 4.90
N THR A 93 16.29 9.43 4.28
CA THR A 93 16.51 10.29 3.12
C THR A 93 15.98 9.64 1.84
N LEU A 94 15.20 10.39 1.07
CA LEU A 94 14.79 9.99 -0.28
C LEU A 94 16.00 9.95 -1.20
N GLY A 95 16.33 8.78 -1.72
CA GLY A 95 17.40 8.59 -2.68
C GLY A 95 16.96 8.87 -4.11
N ALA A 96 17.56 8.16 -5.06
CA ALA A 96 17.24 8.31 -6.47
C ALA A 96 15.77 7.98 -6.73
N GLU A 97 15.09 8.92 -7.38
CA GLU A 97 13.74 8.71 -7.90
C GLU A 97 13.78 7.66 -9.01
N THR A 98 12.98 6.62 -8.87
CA THR A 98 12.75 5.64 -9.94
C THR A 98 11.53 6.04 -10.78
N LEU A 99 10.51 6.58 -10.11
CA LEU A 99 9.26 6.97 -10.74
C LEU A 99 8.65 8.15 -10.01
N ALA A 100 8.15 9.12 -10.77
CA ALA A 100 7.23 10.14 -10.32
C ALA A 100 6.14 10.32 -11.38
N VAL A 101 4.89 10.11 -10.97
CA VAL A 101 3.73 10.33 -11.85
C VAL A 101 2.78 11.29 -11.17
N ASP A 102 2.46 12.36 -11.88
CA ASP A 102 1.37 13.28 -11.57
C ASP A 102 0.26 13.07 -12.59
N PHE A 103 -0.89 12.58 -12.13
CA PHE A 103 -2.01 12.25 -13.02
C PHE A 103 -2.78 13.48 -13.51
N SER A 104 -2.39 14.71 -13.14
CA SER A 104 -2.99 15.94 -13.70
C SER A 104 -2.90 16.00 -15.23
N SER A 105 -1.91 15.33 -15.82
CA SER A 105 -1.85 15.00 -17.25
C SER A 105 -2.05 13.49 -17.46
N PRO A 106 -2.66 13.06 -18.59
CA PRO A 106 -2.73 11.64 -18.94
C PRO A 106 -1.32 11.02 -18.90
N PRO A 107 -1.12 9.93 -18.14
CA PRO A 107 0.19 9.31 -18.04
C PRO A 107 0.58 8.71 -19.39
N THR A 108 1.86 8.80 -19.74
CA THR A 108 2.44 7.91 -20.75
C THR A 108 2.50 6.53 -20.12
N ASN A 109 1.74 5.56 -20.66
CA ASN A 109 1.66 4.15 -20.18
C ASN A 109 3.03 3.42 -20.08
N ASP A 110 4.13 4.08 -20.41
CA ASP A 110 5.47 3.52 -20.47
C ASP A 110 6.13 3.43 -19.09
N ASP A 111 5.76 4.25 -18.10
CA ASP A 111 6.48 4.27 -16.81
C ASP A 111 5.85 3.39 -15.72
N LEU A 112 4.56 3.10 -15.86
CA LEU A 112 3.76 2.33 -14.90
C LEU A 112 3.30 1.00 -15.49
N VAL A 113 3.40 -0.06 -14.70
CA VAL A 113 2.77 -1.35 -15.02
C VAL A 113 1.66 -1.62 -14.03
N GLU A 114 0.49 -1.87 -14.58
CA GLU A 114 -0.65 -2.44 -13.90
C GLU A 114 -0.63 -3.97 -13.99
N ALA A 115 -0.79 -4.65 -12.85
CA ALA A 115 -0.90 -6.10 -12.81
C ALA A 115 -2.19 -6.53 -12.10
N TYR A 116 -2.95 -7.42 -12.75
CA TYR A 116 -3.99 -8.20 -12.10
C TYR A 116 -3.41 -9.52 -11.56
N PRO A 117 -3.63 -9.88 -10.28
CA PRO A 117 -3.41 -11.24 -9.81
C PRO A 117 -4.60 -12.14 -10.20
N GLY A 118 -4.81 -12.39 -11.50
CA GLY A 118 -5.88 -13.31 -11.94
C GLY A 118 -5.94 -13.58 -13.45
N GLN A 119 -6.23 -14.83 -13.83
CA GLN A 119 -6.79 -15.16 -15.14
C GLN A 119 -8.31 -15.30 -14.98
N ASN A 120 -9.08 -14.37 -15.56
CA ASN A 120 -10.47 -14.49 -16.09
C ASN A 120 -11.20 -13.13 -16.02
N THR A 121 -11.40 -12.42 -17.14
CA THR A 121 -12.43 -12.57 -18.20
C THR A 121 -13.71 -11.76 -17.94
N GLY A 122 -13.54 -10.44 -17.81
CA GLY A 122 -14.54 -9.40 -18.02
C GLY A 122 -13.78 -8.07 -18.19
N PRO A 123 -14.15 -7.18 -19.13
CA PRO A 123 -13.40 -5.96 -19.45
C PRO A 123 -13.76 -4.87 -18.43
N HIS A 124 -13.24 -5.01 -17.22
CA HIS A 124 -12.99 -3.84 -16.40
C HIS A 124 -11.48 -3.68 -16.41
N ASP A 125 -11.00 -2.48 -16.72
CA ASP A 125 -9.59 -2.16 -16.61
C ASP A 125 -9.26 -2.08 -15.11
N ALA A 126 -8.12 -2.64 -14.66
CA ALA A 126 -7.75 -2.62 -13.22
C ALA A 126 -7.54 -1.19 -12.76
N ALA A 127 -7.21 -0.32 -13.71
CA ALA A 127 -7.20 1.10 -13.54
C ALA A 127 -7.77 1.78 -14.78
N THR A 128 -8.47 2.88 -14.54
CA THR A 128 -8.77 3.86 -15.58
C THR A 128 -7.87 5.07 -15.36
N PHE A 129 -7.09 5.44 -16.37
CA PHE A 129 -6.19 6.60 -16.32
C PHE A 129 -6.82 7.75 -17.09
N GLU A 130 -7.17 8.83 -16.38
CA GLU A 130 -7.75 10.04 -16.97
C GLU A 130 -6.99 11.27 -16.47
N SER A 131 -7.14 12.40 -17.18
CA SER A 131 -6.58 13.67 -16.72
C SER A 131 -7.18 14.02 -15.35
N GLY A 132 -6.33 14.05 -14.33
CA GLY A 132 -6.65 14.34 -12.94
C GLY A 132 -6.48 13.15 -11.98
N ALA A 133 -6.60 11.90 -12.44
CA ALA A 133 -6.49 10.73 -11.56
C ALA A 133 -6.29 9.39 -12.30
N ALA A 134 -5.65 8.44 -11.61
CA ALA A 134 -5.75 7.02 -11.90
C ALA A 134 -6.76 6.37 -10.94
N VAL A 135 -7.83 5.80 -11.46
CA VAL A 135 -8.85 5.12 -10.65
C VAL A 135 -8.54 3.63 -10.64
N LEU A 136 -8.07 3.09 -9.52
CA LEU A 136 -7.88 1.66 -9.34
C LEU A 136 -9.21 0.99 -8.96
N HIS A 137 -9.55 -0.11 -9.61
CA HIS A 137 -10.81 -0.84 -9.45
C HIS A 137 -10.57 -2.24 -8.88
N SER A 138 -11.45 -2.68 -7.98
CA SER A 138 -11.46 -4.05 -7.46
C SER A 138 -12.90 -4.47 -7.23
N SER A 139 -13.27 -5.71 -7.60
CA SER A 139 -14.63 -6.24 -7.34
C SER A 139 -14.68 -7.38 -6.32
N GLY A 140 -13.59 -7.57 -5.57
CA GLY A 140 -13.53 -8.51 -4.46
C GLY A 140 -12.10 -8.73 -3.96
N PRO A 141 -11.93 -9.42 -2.83
CA PRO A 141 -10.62 -9.68 -2.20
C PRO A 141 -9.70 -10.57 -3.05
N SER A 142 -10.19 -11.20 -4.11
CA SER A 142 -9.41 -11.98 -5.07
C SER A 142 -8.99 -11.19 -6.31
N GLN A 143 -9.44 -9.93 -6.44
CA GLN A 143 -9.12 -9.05 -7.56
C GLN A 143 -8.43 -7.80 -7.00
N GLU A 144 -7.11 -7.82 -6.98
CA GLU A 144 -6.30 -6.66 -6.60
C GLU A 144 -5.92 -5.86 -7.86
N ALA A 145 -5.83 -4.55 -7.71
CA ALA A 145 -5.21 -3.68 -8.71
C ALA A 145 -3.84 -3.25 -8.18
N ASP A 146 -2.78 -3.65 -8.87
CA ASP A 146 -1.39 -3.43 -8.44
C ASP A 146 -0.71 -2.42 -9.37
N VAL A 147 0.07 -1.52 -8.78
CA VAL A 147 0.83 -0.49 -9.49
C VAL A 147 2.29 -0.57 -9.08
N THR A 148 3.19 -0.72 -10.07
CA THR A 148 4.65 -0.77 -9.85
C THR A 148 5.41 -0.09 -11.00
N PRO A 149 6.61 0.47 -10.76
CA PRO A 149 7.45 0.98 -11.83
C PRO A 149 7.81 -0.10 -12.85
N ARG A 150 7.62 0.18 -14.14
CA ARG A 150 7.98 -0.74 -15.22
C ARG A 150 9.45 -1.16 -15.15
N THR A 151 10.32 -0.20 -14.87
CA THR A 151 11.78 -0.38 -14.80
C THR A 151 12.19 -1.41 -13.75
N TRP A 152 11.43 -1.57 -12.66
CA TRP A 152 11.70 -2.58 -11.63
C TRP A 152 11.31 -4.00 -12.05
N LEU A 153 10.39 -4.15 -12.99
CA LEU A 153 10.03 -5.44 -13.59
C LEU A 153 11.01 -5.84 -14.69
N GLU A 154 11.47 -4.86 -15.48
CA GLU A 154 12.37 -5.09 -16.62
C GLU A 154 13.84 -5.23 -16.20
N ASN A 155 14.27 -4.51 -15.16
CA ASN A 155 15.65 -4.52 -14.66
C ASN A 155 15.72 -4.94 -13.18
N PRO A 156 15.45 -6.22 -12.85
CA PRO A 156 15.51 -6.71 -11.48
C PRO A 156 16.95 -6.83 -10.94
N PRO A 157 17.14 -6.79 -9.61
CA PRO A 157 16.11 -6.58 -8.59
C PRO A 157 15.86 -5.08 -8.29
N PRO A 158 14.65 -4.72 -7.80
CA PRO A 158 14.38 -3.36 -7.31
C PRO A 158 15.32 -3.00 -6.13
N PRO A 159 15.37 -1.72 -5.71
CA PRO A 159 16.20 -1.31 -4.58
C PRO A 159 15.92 -2.10 -3.29
N SER A 160 16.99 -2.36 -2.52
CA SER A 160 16.95 -3.05 -1.22
C SER A 160 16.29 -2.22 -0.12
N ASP A 161 16.09 -0.94 -0.35
CA ASP A 161 15.40 -0.03 0.55
C ASP A 161 14.61 0.93 -0.35
N VAL A 162 13.32 1.08 -0.07
CA VAL A 162 12.35 1.75 -0.94
C VAL A 162 11.50 2.69 -0.12
N VAL A 163 11.17 3.83 -0.71
CA VAL A 163 10.12 4.70 -0.22
C VAL A 163 9.08 4.86 -1.31
N VAL A 164 7.82 4.60 -0.97
CA VAL A 164 6.68 4.84 -1.85
C VAL A 164 5.84 5.95 -1.24
N VAL A 165 5.55 6.96 -2.05
CA VAL A 165 4.67 8.08 -1.68
C VAL A 165 3.47 8.08 -2.61
N VAL A 166 2.27 8.10 -2.05
CA VAL A 166 1.04 8.01 -2.82
C VAL A 166 0.09 9.11 -2.35
N ASP A 167 -0.35 9.92 -3.31
CA ASP A 167 -1.47 10.83 -3.11
C ASP A 167 -2.75 10.21 -3.68
N PHE A 168 -3.81 10.25 -2.89
CA PHE A 168 -5.08 9.63 -3.24
C PHE A 168 -6.26 10.39 -2.63
N MET A 169 -7.38 10.38 -3.35
CA MET A 169 -8.69 10.71 -2.78
C MET A 169 -9.15 9.53 -1.93
N GLY A 170 -9.85 9.80 -0.82
CA GLY A 170 -10.15 8.74 0.14
C GLY A 170 -10.87 7.53 -0.48
N PRO A 171 -10.59 6.31 0.00
CA PRO A 171 -11.06 5.09 -0.65
C PRO A 171 -12.58 4.99 -0.60
N SER A 172 -13.20 4.35 -1.60
CA SER A 172 -14.64 4.07 -1.54
C SER A 172 -14.98 3.16 -0.37
N VAL A 173 -16.24 3.16 0.09
CA VAL A 173 -16.67 2.27 1.18
C VAL A 173 -16.32 0.80 0.88
N GLY A 174 -15.73 0.11 1.84
CA GLY A 174 -15.28 -1.27 1.68
C GLY A 174 -14.03 -1.41 0.82
N SER A 175 -13.16 -0.40 0.81
CA SER A 175 -11.89 -0.40 0.07
C SER A 175 -10.71 -0.39 1.03
N THR A 176 -9.62 -1.03 0.60
CA THR A 176 -8.30 -0.89 1.21
C THR A 176 -7.32 -0.44 0.15
N ILE A 177 -6.53 0.58 0.48
CA ILE A 177 -5.29 0.93 -0.23
C ILE A 177 -4.11 0.45 0.61
N GLY A 178 -3.07 -0.05 -0.03
CA GLY A 178 -1.87 -0.46 0.68
C GLY A 178 -0.61 -0.34 -0.16
N VAL A 179 0.53 -0.30 0.52
CA VAL A 179 1.83 -0.36 -0.10
C VAL A 179 2.56 -1.58 0.42
N ALA A 180 3.09 -2.36 -0.50
CA ALA A 180 3.97 -3.47 -0.23
C ALA A 180 5.41 -3.08 -0.62
N PRO A 181 6.24 -2.56 0.30
CA PRO A 181 7.59 -2.10 -0.04
C PRO A 181 8.56 -3.25 -0.32
N ARG A 182 8.19 -4.49 0.06
CA ARG A 182 8.93 -5.69 -0.33
C ARG A 182 8.09 -6.95 -0.29
N CYS A 183 8.00 -7.64 -1.42
CA CYS A 183 7.43 -8.98 -1.49
C CYS A 183 8.26 -9.90 -2.37
N SER A 184 8.17 -11.20 -2.08
CA SER A 184 8.69 -12.34 -2.82
C SER A 184 7.64 -13.46 -2.83
N ASP A 185 7.96 -14.61 -3.46
CA ASP A 185 7.00 -15.71 -3.61
C ASP A 185 6.47 -16.22 -2.26
N GLY A 186 7.37 -16.36 -1.29
CA GLY A 186 7.07 -16.93 0.02
C GLY A 186 6.92 -15.93 1.14
N ALA A 187 7.17 -14.63 0.92
CA ALA A 187 7.08 -13.64 2.00
C ALA A 187 6.75 -12.25 1.48
N CYS A 188 6.10 -11.43 2.30
CA CYS A 188 5.64 -10.11 1.88
C CYS A 188 5.44 -9.22 3.10
N ILE A 189 5.83 -7.95 3.01
CA ILE A 189 5.53 -6.96 4.04
C ILE A 189 4.70 -5.85 3.42
N ALA A 190 3.73 -5.36 4.16
CA ALA A 190 2.81 -4.36 3.65
C ALA A 190 2.31 -3.44 4.75
N VAL A 191 1.89 -2.25 4.35
CA VAL A 191 1.09 -1.34 5.16
C VAL A 191 -0.23 -1.13 4.44
N THR A 192 -1.34 -1.27 5.16
CA THR A 192 -2.70 -1.10 4.61
C THR A 192 -3.44 0.00 5.34
N LEU A 193 -4.32 0.70 4.64
CA LEU A 193 -5.25 1.68 5.16
C LEU A 193 -6.64 1.43 4.55
N GLY A 194 -7.64 1.22 5.42
CA GLY A 194 -9.03 1.04 5.04
C GLY A 194 -9.80 2.36 4.95
N ASP A 195 -10.93 2.34 4.23
CA ASP A 195 -11.89 3.45 4.19
C ASP A 195 -12.45 3.82 5.57
N ASP A 196 -12.46 2.87 6.50
CA ASP A 196 -12.89 3.05 7.88
C ASP A 196 -11.81 3.66 8.81
N GLY A 197 -10.68 4.09 8.24
CA GLY A 197 -9.58 4.69 8.99
C GLY A 197 -8.73 3.69 9.78
N LYS A 198 -8.96 2.37 9.65
CA LYS A 198 -8.07 1.38 10.25
C LYS A 198 -6.82 1.20 9.40
N PHE A 199 -5.68 1.03 10.07
CA PHE A 199 -4.42 0.71 9.42
C PHE A 199 -3.74 -0.50 10.05
N SER A 200 -2.90 -1.16 9.26
CA SER A 200 -2.10 -2.29 9.74
C SER A 200 -0.74 -2.37 9.07
N PHE A 201 0.23 -2.91 9.79
CA PHE A 201 1.53 -3.33 9.28
C PHE A 201 1.50 -4.85 9.29
N GLY A 202 1.57 -5.43 8.10
CA GLY A 202 1.53 -6.87 7.89
C GLY A 202 2.90 -7.44 7.56
N ASP A 203 3.14 -8.65 8.04
CA ASP A 203 4.22 -9.54 7.60
C ASP A 203 3.62 -10.90 7.22
N ARG A 204 3.93 -11.37 6.02
CA ARG A 204 3.54 -12.67 5.49
C ARG A 204 4.75 -13.59 5.41
N GLU A 205 4.58 -14.79 5.93
CA GLU A 205 5.45 -15.94 5.66
C GLU A 205 4.58 -17.10 5.15
N GLY A 206 4.90 -17.63 3.97
CA GLY A 206 4.07 -18.55 3.22
C GLY A 206 2.67 -17.98 2.97
N SER A 207 1.65 -18.68 3.42
CA SER A 207 0.23 -18.32 3.29
C SER A 207 -0.33 -17.68 4.57
N THR A 208 0.50 -17.14 5.46
CA THR A 208 0.02 -16.62 6.76
C THR A 208 0.46 -15.19 6.96
N TRP A 209 -0.51 -14.30 7.20
CA TRP A 209 -0.26 -12.93 7.62
C TRP A 209 -0.25 -12.81 9.14
N LYS A 210 0.66 -11.97 9.63
CA LYS A 210 0.70 -11.45 10.99
C LYS A 210 0.59 -9.94 10.91
N TYR A 211 -0.12 -9.35 11.86
CA TYR A 211 -0.32 -7.89 11.94
C TYR A 211 0.28 -7.34 13.23
N PRO A 212 1.62 -7.28 13.32
CA PRO A 212 2.33 -6.82 14.52
C PRO A 212 1.99 -5.40 14.95
N LEU A 213 1.53 -4.55 14.04
CA LEU A 213 1.04 -3.21 14.37
C LEU A 213 -0.32 -2.99 13.70
N THR A 214 -1.31 -2.56 14.48
CA THR A 214 -2.61 -2.12 13.98
C THR A 214 -3.02 -0.84 14.71
N GLY A 215 -3.84 -0.03 14.07
CA GLY A 215 -4.37 1.17 14.68
C GLY A 215 -5.64 1.66 13.99
N ASP A 216 -6.24 2.69 14.59
CA ASP A 216 -7.51 3.27 14.17
C ASP A 216 -7.39 4.80 14.22
N LEU A 217 -7.48 5.46 13.06
CA LEU A 217 -7.41 6.92 12.94
C LEU A 217 -8.64 7.62 13.53
N ASN A 218 -9.74 6.88 13.72
CA ASN A 218 -10.96 7.34 14.38
C ASN A 218 -10.94 7.05 15.89
N GLY A 219 -9.89 6.39 16.39
CA GLY A 219 -9.68 6.18 17.82
C GLY A 219 -9.49 7.52 18.55
N ASP A 220 -9.97 7.57 19.79
CA ASP A 220 -9.83 8.74 20.66
C ASP A 220 -8.37 8.84 21.14
N THR A 221 -7.52 9.46 20.32
CA THR A 221 -6.16 9.79 20.73
C THR A 221 -6.14 11.20 21.30
N SER A 222 -5.44 11.41 22.40
CA SER A 222 -5.18 12.73 23.02
C SER A 222 -4.44 13.73 22.10
N TYR A 223 -4.13 13.31 20.87
CA TYR A 223 -3.53 14.08 19.80
C TYR A 223 -4.41 13.97 18.56
N HIS A 224 -4.48 15.02 17.74
CA HIS A 224 -5.22 14.96 16.48
C HIS A 224 -4.54 13.99 15.50
N ALA A 225 -5.07 12.77 15.39
CA ALA A 225 -4.67 11.82 14.35
C ALA A 225 -4.82 12.44 12.96
N PRO A 226 -3.98 12.07 11.98
CA PRO A 226 -4.22 12.44 10.60
C PRO A 226 -5.57 11.82 10.22
N ARG A 227 -6.58 12.65 9.95
CA ARG A 227 -7.88 12.14 9.53
C ARG A 227 -7.81 11.81 8.06
N LEU A 228 -8.29 10.63 7.72
CA LEU A 228 -8.61 10.27 6.35
C LEU A 228 -9.80 11.13 5.93
N ASP A 229 -9.58 12.07 5.01
CA ASP A 229 -10.66 12.92 4.49
C ASP A 229 -11.09 12.36 3.13
N PRO A 230 -12.33 11.82 3.00
CA PRO A 230 -12.79 11.24 1.74
C PRO A 230 -12.97 12.27 0.63
N THR A 231 -13.03 13.56 0.98
CA THR A 231 -13.28 14.66 0.04
C THR A 231 -12.02 15.45 -0.32
N LYS A 232 -10.88 15.11 0.28
CA LYS A 232 -9.60 15.75 0.02
C LYS A 232 -8.56 14.72 -0.35
N GLU A 233 -7.50 15.22 -0.95
CA GLU A 233 -6.31 14.44 -1.20
C GLU A 233 -5.63 14.10 0.13
N ASN A 234 -5.24 12.85 0.26
CA ASN A 234 -4.47 12.30 1.37
C ASN A 234 -3.14 11.80 0.82
N ARG A 235 -2.10 11.81 1.66
CA ARG A 235 -0.78 11.32 1.34
C ARG A 235 -0.37 10.19 2.27
N LEU A 236 -0.23 8.99 1.71
CA LEU A 236 0.36 7.84 2.40
C LEU A 236 1.83 7.72 1.97
N ILE A 237 2.72 7.68 2.96
CA ILE A 237 4.15 7.44 2.77
C ILE A 237 4.46 6.13 3.46
N VAL A 238 5.07 5.18 2.74
CA VAL A 238 5.54 3.92 3.31
C VAL A 238 6.99 3.73 2.92
N TRP A 239 7.84 3.43 3.91
CA TRP A 239 9.26 3.20 3.69
C TRP A 239 9.70 1.87 4.26
N LEU A 240 10.71 1.30 3.61
CA LEU A 240 11.56 0.24 4.12
C LEU A 240 13.00 0.75 4.03
N SER A 241 13.66 0.92 5.17
CA SER A 241 15.06 1.32 5.24
C SER A 241 15.76 0.55 6.35
N ASN A 242 16.88 -0.10 6.03
CA ASN A 242 17.75 -0.78 6.99
C ASN A 242 16.98 -1.79 7.87
N GLY A 243 16.07 -2.56 7.26
CA GLY A 243 15.24 -3.57 7.97
C GLY A 243 14.14 -2.99 8.87
N SER A 244 13.89 -1.68 8.79
CA SER A 244 12.80 -1.00 9.48
C SER A 244 11.76 -0.55 8.46
N MET A 245 10.52 -0.99 8.65
CA MET A 245 9.36 -0.52 7.90
C MET A 245 8.64 0.57 8.69
N GLY A 246 8.22 1.63 8.02
CA GLY A 246 7.45 2.69 8.64
C GLY A 246 6.39 3.22 7.69
N ALA A 247 5.41 3.92 8.26
CA ALA A 247 4.42 4.63 7.47
C ALA A 247 4.00 5.93 8.12
N ALA A 248 3.62 6.90 7.30
CA ALA A 248 3.05 8.17 7.71
C ALA A 248 1.84 8.50 6.82
N LEU A 249 0.83 9.14 7.42
CA LEU A 249 -0.33 9.67 6.72
C LEU A 249 -0.41 11.18 6.96
N ASN A 250 -0.52 11.96 5.88
CA ASN A 250 -0.66 13.42 5.93
C ASN A 250 0.41 14.07 6.86
N GLY A 251 1.65 13.58 6.77
CA GLY A 251 2.80 14.08 7.55
C GLY A 251 2.95 13.55 8.97
N ARG A 252 2.03 12.71 9.45
CA ARG A 252 2.05 12.13 10.81
C ARG A 252 2.41 10.66 10.80
N LEU A 253 3.31 10.25 11.69
CA LEU A 253 3.78 8.86 11.80
C LEU A 253 2.64 7.92 12.21
N LEU A 254 2.32 6.91 11.41
CA LEU A 254 1.40 5.85 11.84
C LEU A 254 2.10 4.85 12.77
N GLY A 255 3.37 4.58 12.50
CA GLY A 255 4.23 3.75 13.34
C GLY A 255 5.48 3.29 12.60
N THR A 256 6.36 2.62 13.33
CA THR A 256 7.54 1.95 12.78
C THR A 256 7.69 0.55 13.35
N LEU A 257 8.24 -0.36 12.55
CA LEU A 257 8.41 -1.76 12.89
C LEU A 257 9.74 -2.27 12.37
N LYS A 258 10.53 -2.86 13.27
CA LYS A 258 11.68 -3.69 12.87
C LYS A 258 11.19 -5.08 12.51
N LEU A 259 11.58 -5.54 11.33
CA LEU A 259 11.12 -6.82 10.80
C LEU A 259 12.21 -7.45 9.93
N LYS A 260 12.12 -8.77 9.75
CA LYS A 260 13.00 -9.46 8.82
C LYS A 260 12.50 -9.19 7.40
N ALA A 261 13.18 -8.29 6.70
CA ALA A 261 12.80 -7.98 5.33
C ALA A 261 12.88 -9.27 4.46
N PRO A 262 11.85 -9.55 3.63
CA PRO A 262 11.91 -10.65 2.67
C PRO A 262 13.07 -10.50 1.69
N SER A 263 13.32 -11.52 0.86
CA SER A 263 14.19 -11.36 -0.30
C SER A 263 13.66 -10.29 -1.25
N VAL A 264 14.56 -9.54 -1.89
CA VAL A 264 14.21 -8.46 -2.79
C VAL A 264 13.65 -9.05 -4.09
N LYS A 265 12.38 -8.81 -4.37
CA LYS A 265 11.77 -9.21 -5.65
C LYS A 265 10.87 -8.11 -6.21
N GLN A 266 9.94 -7.59 -5.43
CA GLN A 266 8.99 -6.57 -5.88
C GLN A 266 8.65 -5.56 -4.79
N ALA A 267 8.25 -4.37 -5.23
CA ALA A 267 7.60 -3.36 -4.41
C ALA A 267 6.47 -2.70 -5.23
N PHE A 268 5.30 -2.51 -4.63
CA PHE A 268 4.12 -2.04 -5.34
C PHE A 268 3.12 -1.34 -4.42
N LEU A 269 2.29 -0.48 -5.01
CA LEU A 269 1.03 -0.03 -4.44
C LEU A 269 -0.06 -1.03 -4.85
N PHE A 270 -1.03 -1.29 -3.98
CA PHE A 270 -2.18 -2.11 -4.29
C PHE A 270 -3.50 -1.53 -3.78
N HIS A 271 -4.58 -1.90 -4.45
CA HIS A 271 -5.96 -1.63 -4.03
C HIS A 271 -6.81 -2.90 -4.09
N ARG A 272 -7.66 -3.07 -3.08
CA ARG A 272 -8.62 -4.19 -3.02
C ARG A 272 -9.94 -3.80 -2.37
N SER A 273 -10.98 -4.53 -2.74
CA SER A 273 -12.27 -4.56 -2.04
C SER A 273 -12.20 -5.47 -0.80
N THR A 274 -12.79 -5.01 0.30
CA THR A 274 -12.97 -5.80 1.54
C THR A 274 -14.25 -6.64 1.53
N SER A 275 -15.01 -6.60 0.43
CA SER A 275 -16.27 -7.33 0.30
C SER A 275 -16.33 -8.10 -1.01
N ASP A 276 -16.53 -9.41 -0.92
CA ASP A 276 -16.75 -10.27 -2.08
C ASP A 276 -17.89 -9.74 -2.97
N GLY A 277 -17.62 -9.61 -4.26
CA GLY A 277 -18.59 -9.22 -5.26
C GLY A 277 -19.04 -7.75 -5.18
N LYS A 278 -18.38 -6.91 -4.38
CA LYS A 278 -18.61 -5.48 -4.34
C LYS A 278 -17.47 -4.74 -5.01
N ALA A 279 -17.81 -4.00 -6.06
CA ALA A 279 -16.92 -3.04 -6.68
C ALA A 279 -16.53 -1.96 -5.66
N SER A 280 -15.24 -1.73 -5.54
CA SER A 280 -14.60 -0.65 -4.80
C SER A 280 -13.60 0.03 -5.72
N GLN A 281 -13.24 1.27 -5.36
CA GLN A 281 -12.23 2.01 -6.09
C GLN A 281 -11.43 2.94 -5.16
N VAL A 282 -10.23 3.29 -5.61
CA VAL A 282 -9.45 4.39 -5.05
C VAL A 282 -8.87 5.22 -6.18
N SER A 283 -8.96 6.54 -6.06
CA SER A 283 -8.41 7.47 -7.05
C SER A 283 -7.06 7.98 -6.59
N LEU A 284 -6.01 7.67 -7.34
CA LEU A 284 -4.66 8.18 -7.15
C LEU A 284 -4.50 9.47 -7.95
N THR A 285 -3.89 10.47 -7.34
CA THR A 285 -3.58 11.73 -8.02
C THR A 285 -2.09 11.87 -8.28
N ARG A 286 -1.24 11.28 -7.43
CA ARG A 286 0.22 11.20 -7.62
C ARG A 286 0.77 9.90 -7.03
N ILE A 287 1.85 9.40 -7.63
CA ILE A 287 2.61 8.29 -7.08
C ILE A 287 4.10 8.47 -7.34
N TYR A 288 4.91 8.17 -6.33
CA TYR A 288 6.35 8.24 -6.39
C TYR A 288 6.97 6.96 -5.83
N PHE A 289 8.03 6.50 -6.48
CA PHE A 289 8.89 5.44 -5.99
C PHE A 289 10.33 5.93 -5.95
N PHE A 290 10.92 5.91 -4.76
CA PHE A 290 12.32 6.25 -4.52
C PHE A 290 13.07 5.01 -4.01
N ALA A 291 14.33 4.89 -4.38
CA ALA A 291 15.28 4.16 -3.54
C ALA A 291 15.47 4.95 -2.24
N ALA A 292 15.59 4.30 -1.09
CA ALA A 292 16.05 5.01 0.12
C ALA A 292 17.56 5.26 0.01
N ALA A 293 18.02 6.46 0.36
CA ALA A 293 19.45 6.74 0.44
C ALA A 293 20.06 6.01 1.65
N ARG A 294 21.27 5.51 1.47
CA ARG A 294 22.06 4.83 2.51
C ARG A 294 22.87 5.81 3.32
#